data_AF-A0A962IN20-F1
#
_entry.id   AF-A0A962IN20-F1
#
_cell.length_a   1.000
_cell.length_b   1.000
_cell.length_c   1.000
_cell.angle_alpha   90.00
_cell.angle_beta   90.00
_cell.angle_gamma   90.00
#
_symmetry.space_group_name_H-M   'P 1'
#
loop_
_entity.id
_entity.type
_entity.pdbx_description
1 polymer ?
#
loop_
_entity_poly.entity_id
_entity_poly.type
_entity_poly.pdbx_seq_one_letter_code
_entity_poly.pdbx_strand_id
1 'polypeptide(L)'
;RLCPEDLYCRRIAHSRAELDRLSQDQDFLQDWTMRELVAEARERLGPLLPDRKYCLRIPGPLGGEYGGDNLATLSLHELISVSGHIARQIEDLPDGAQVVLKVVD
;
A
#
# COMPACT_ATOMS: atom_id res chain seq x y z
N ARG A 1 -1.57 8.65 6.53
CA ARG A 1 -0.90 7.48 5.94
C ARG A 1 -1.82 6.89 4.90
N LEU A 2 -1.32 6.80 3.68
CA LEU A 2 -1.92 6.04 2.60
C LEU A 2 -1.29 4.65 2.67
N CYS A 3 -2.11 3.59 2.72
CA CYS A 3 -1.67 2.20 2.67
C CYS A 3 -2.39 1.50 1.52
N PRO A 4 -1.94 1.70 0.26
CA PRO A 4 -2.51 1.00 -0.90
C PRO A 4 -2.49 -0.52 -0.76
N GLU A 5 -1.47 -1.07 -0.09
CA GLU A 5 -1.30 -2.49 0.21
C GLU A 5 -2.43 -3.06 1.10
N ASP A 6 -2.99 -2.23 1.97
CA ASP A 6 -4.07 -2.61 2.90
C ASP A 6 -5.40 -1.88 2.62
N LEU A 7 -5.49 -1.16 1.51
CA LEU A 7 -6.68 -0.44 1.05
C LEU A 7 -7.29 0.54 2.07
N TYR A 8 -6.45 1.27 2.82
CA TYR A 8 -6.94 2.32 3.72
C TYR A 8 -6.14 3.62 3.64
N CYS A 9 -6.79 4.69 4.09
CA CYS A 9 -6.16 5.97 4.36
C CYS A 9 -6.59 6.47 5.74
N ARG A 10 -5.61 6.79 6.60
CA ARG A 10 -5.90 7.33 7.95
C ARG A 10 -5.02 8.52 8.28
N ARG A 11 -5.56 9.49 9.01
CA ARG A 11 -4.75 10.56 9.60
C ARG A 11 -3.92 9.98 10.75
N ILE A 12 -2.62 10.25 10.75
CA ILE A 12 -1.68 9.76 11.79
C ILE A 12 -1.15 10.90 12.67
N ALA A 13 -1.27 12.14 12.22
CA ALA A 13 -0.87 13.32 12.96
C ALA A 13 -1.75 14.51 12.55
N HIS A 14 -2.03 15.40 13.48
CA HIS A 14 -2.80 16.63 13.30
C HIS A 14 -1.92 17.87 13.16
N SER A 15 -0.63 17.75 13.48
CA SER A 15 0.33 18.84 13.41
C SER A 15 1.71 18.34 12.99
N ARG A 16 2.56 19.25 12.52
CA ARG A 16 3.95 18.95 12.19
C ARG A 16 4.71 18.41 13.41
N ALA A 17 4.53 19.03 14.58
CA ALA A 17 5.20 18.62 15.82
C ALA A 17 4.77 17.22 16.30
N GLU A 18 3.54 16.80 16.02
CA GLU A 18 3.09 15.43 16.29
C GLU A 18 3.72 14.43 15.31
N LEU A 19 3.79 14.77 14.02
CA LEU A 19 4.47 13.94 13.03
C LEU A 19 5.98 13.80 13.33
N ASP A 20 6.64 14.87 13.75
CA ASP A 20 8.05 14.85 14.12
C ASP A 20 8.30 13.93 15.33
N ARG A 21 7.38 13.90 16.31
CA ARG A 21 7.42 12.96 17.44
C ARG A 21 7.24 11.52 17.01
N LEU A 22 6.26 11.23 16.15
CA LEU A 22 6.08 9.89 15.58
C LEU A 22 7.31 9.42 14.80
N SER A 23 8.01 10.35 14.15
CA SER A 23 9.24 10.04 13.42
C SER A 23 10.44 9.71 14.31
N GLN A 24 10.29 9.72 15.65
CA GLN A 24 11.28 9.23 16.61
C GLN A 24 10.93 7.85 17.18
N ASP A 25 9.72 7.34 16.89
CA ASP A 25 9.26 6.03 17.34
C ASP A 25 9.81 4.95 16.40
N GLN A 26 10.57 4.01 16.95
CA GLN A 26 11.27 2.99 16.17
C GLN A 26 10.33 1.93 15.59
N ASP A 27 9.26 1.59 16.31
CA ASP A 27 8.26 0.62 15.83
C ASP A 27 7.46 1.25 14.69
N PHE A 28 7.09 2.52 14.84
CA PHE A 28 6.49 3.30 13.76
C PHE A 28 7.42 3.38 12.54
N LEU A 29 8.71 3.67 12.72
CA LEU A 29 9.66 3.76 11.62
C LEU A 29 9.89 2.42 10.92
N GLN A 30 9.89 1.31 11.66
CA GLN A 30 10.03 -0.03 11.08
C GLN A 30 8.87 -0.32 10.12
N ASP A 31 7.64 -0.10 10.55
CA ASP A 31 6.43 -0.25 9.73
C ASP A 31 6.33 0.81 8.62
N TRP A 32 6.73 2.06 8.89
CA TRP A 32 6.67 3.15 7.91
C TRP A 32 7.64 2.95 6.74
N THR A 33 8.83 2.42 7.02
CA THR A 33 9.89 2.30 6.01
C THR A 33 9.83 0.97 5.26
N MET A 34 9.21 -0.07 5.83
CA MET A 34 9.09 -1.41 5.24
C MET A 34 10.39 -1.91 4.59
N ARG A 35 11.54 -1.69 5.26
CA ARG A 35 12.87 -1.80 4.63
C ARG A 35 13.13 -3.16 3.99
N GLU A 36 12.75 -4.23 4.66
CA GLU A 36 12.93 -5.59 4.16
C GLU A 36 12.14 -5.83 2.87
N LEU A 37 10.88 -5.39 2.84
CA LEU A 37 10.02 -5.52 1.66
C LEU A 37 10.53 -4.66 0.49
N VAL A 38 11.03 -3.45 0.78
CA VAL A 38 11.64 -2.57 -0.23
C VAL A 38 12.93 -3.19 -0.77
N ALA A 39 13.75 -3.81 0.09
CA ALA A 39 14.97 -4.49 -0.31
C ALA A 39 14.64 -5.68 -1.23
N GLU A 40 13.69 -6.52 -0.84
CA GLU A 40 13.22 -7.65 -1.65
C GLU A 40 12.67 -7.17 -3.01
N ALA A 41 11.81 -6.15 -3.01
CA ALA A 41 11.24 -5.60 -4.24
C ALA A 41 12.32 -5.05 -5.17
N ARG A 42 13.35 -4.39 -4.62
CA ARG A 42 14.47 -3.89 -5.41
C ARG A 42 15.33 -5.00 -6.00
N GLU A 43 15.57 -6.08 -5.25
CA GLU A 43 16.30 -7.24 -5.73
C GLU A 43 15.56 -7.92 -6.89
N ARG A 44 14.24 -8.10 -6.75
CA ARG A 44 13.41 -8.84 -7.71
C ARG A 44 13.00 -8.04 -8.93
N LEU A 45 12.67 -6.76 -8.75
CA LEU A 45 12.08 -5.90 -9.79
C LEU A 45 13.06 -4.87 -10.34
N GLY A 46 14.26 -4.78 -9.76
CA GLY A 46 15.24 -3.76 -10.09
C GLY A 46 14.89 -2.39 -9.48
N PRO A 47 15.73 -1.36 -9.72
CA PRO A 47 15.53 -0.02 -9.19
C PRO A 47 14.28 0.65 -9.77
N LEU A 48 13.62 1.49 -8.99
CA LEU A 48 12.48 2.29 -9.46
C LEU A 48 12.92 3.33 -10.50
N LEU A 49 12.13 3.43 -11.57
CA LEU A 49 12.15 4.57 -12.47
C LEU A 49 11.45 5.78 -11.81
N PRO A 50 11.65 7.01 -12.31
CA PRO A 50 10.88 8.17 -11.88
C PRO A 50 9.37 7.89 -11.89
N ASP A 51 8.66 8.46 -10.92
CA ASP A 51 7.21 8.34 -10.71
C ASP A 51 6.65 6.93 -10.46
N ARG A 52 7.49 5.90 -10.40
CA ARG A 52 7.10 4.54 -10.02
C ARG A 52 7.27 4.29 -8.52
N LYS A 53 6.48 3.34 -8.03
CA LYS A 53 6.53 2.81 -6.66
C LYS A 53 6.52 1.29 -6.69
N TYR A 54 7.16 0.67 -5.69
CA TYR A 54 6.91 -0.74 -5.39
C TYR A 54 5.54 -0.86 -4.72
N CYS A 55 4.80 -1.91 -5.06
CA CYS A 55 3.48 -2.18 -4.51
C CYS A 55 3.17 -3.68 -4.56
N LEU A 56 2.04 -4.06 -3.98
CA LEU A 56 1.46 -5.40 -4.17
C LEU A 56 0.61 -5.43 -5.46
N ARG A 57 0.62 -6.55 -6.19
CA ARG A 57 -0.29 -6.82 -7.32
C ARG A 57 -1.71 -7.02 -6.81
N ILE A 58 -1.84 -7.81 -5.76
CA ILE A 58 -3.08 -8.08 -5.02
C ILE A 58 -2.93 -7.43 -3.65
N PRO A 59 -3.81 -6.50 -3.24
CA PRO A 59 -3.81 -5.95 -1.88
C PRO A 59 -4.14 -6.99 -0.82
N GLY A 60 -3.65 -6.80 0.40
CA GLY A 60 -3.85 -7.70 1.55
C GLY A 60 -5.32 -8.05 1.82
N PRO A 61 -6.25 -7.08 1.86
CA PRO A 61 -7.68 -7.38 2.07
C PRO A 61 -8.33 -8.27 1.01
N LEU A 62 -7.69 -8.42 -0.16
CA LEU A 62 -8.12 -9.31 -1.23
C LEU A 62 -7.33 -10.63 -1.27
N GLY A 63 -6.59 -10.95 -0.20
CA GLY A 63 -5.79 -12.17 -0.07
C GLY A 63 -4.38 -12.07 -0.64
N GLY A 64 -3.89 -10.85 -0.90
CA GLY A 64 -2.53 -10.62 -1.35
C GLY A 64 -1.49 -10.86 -0.27
N GLU A 65 -0.48 -11.66 -0.57
CA GLU A 65 0.66 -11.87 0.33
C GLU A 65 1.65 -10.71 0.25
N TYR A 66 2.30 -10.40 1.37
CA TYR A 66 3.40 -9.44 1.38
C TYR A 66 4.67 -10.11 0.84
N GLY A 67 5.29 -9.48 -0.15
CA GLY A 67 6.54 -9.95 -0.73
C GLY A 67 6.33 -10.94 -1.87
N GLY A 68 7.39 -11.66 -2.21
CA GLY A 68 7.32 -12.78 -3.13
C GLY A 68 6.88 -12.40 -4.55
N ASP A 69 6.09 -13.30 -5.15
CA ASP A 69 5.50 -13.12 -6.47
C ASP A 69 4.33 -12.12 -6.47
N ASN A 70 3.98 -11.51 -5.34
CA ASN A 70 2.97 -10.46 -5.29
C ASN A 70 3.58 -9.06 -5.45
N LEU A 71 4.89 -8.91 -5.48
CA LEU A 71 5.55 -7.62 -5.67
C LEU A 71 5.46 -7.14 -7.13
N ALA A 72 5.15 -5.86 -7.32
CA ALA A 72 5.11 -5.19 -8.62
C ALA A 72 5.58 -3.73 -8.55
N THR A 73 5.63 -3.09 -9.72
CA THR A 73 5.79 -1.63 -9.82
C THR A 73 4.64 -1.01 -10.59
N LEU A 74 4.20 0.15 -10.13
CA LEU A 74 3.12 0.93 -10.73
C LEU A 74 3.45 2.43 -10.62
N SER A 75 2.86 3.29 -11.46
CA SER A 75 2.98 4.73 -11.25
C SER A 75 2.27 5.13 -9.95
N LEU A 76 2.75 6.19 -9.29
CA LEU A 76 2.12 6.68 -8.06
C LEU A 76 0.65 7.07 -8.29
N HIS A 77 0.35 7.70 -9.43
CA HIS A 77 -1.01 8.11 -9.76
C HIS A 77 -1.96 6.91 -9.90
N GLU A 78 -1.56 5.89 -10.66
CA GLU A 78 -2.35 4.68 -10.83
C GLU A 78 -2.51 3.92 -9.50
N LEU A 79 -1.43 3.82 -8.71
CA LEU A 79 -1.47 3.15 -7.40
C LEU A 79 -2.51 3.76 -6.48
N ILE A 80 -2.53 5.08 -6.36
CA ILE A 80 -3.51 5.78 -5.51
C ILE A 80 -4.93 5.67 -6.10
N SER A 81 -5.07 5.81 -7.42
CA SER A 81 -6.38 5.77 -8.09
C SER A 81 -7.04 4.40 -7.96
N VAL A 82 -6.30 3.32 -8.26
CA VAL A 82 -6.81 1.94 -8.23
C VAL A 82 -7.08 1.51 -6.79
N SER A 83 -6.12 1.68 -5.87
CA SER A 83 -6.33 1.29 -4.47
C SER A 83 -7.49 2.05 -3.83
N GLY A 84 -7.62 3.36 -4.09
CA GLY A 84 -8.75 4.15 -3.61
C GLY A 84 -10.08 3.74 -4.22
N HIS A 85 -10.11 3.33 -5.50
CA HIS A 85 -11.31 2.80 -6.13
C HIS A 85 -11.74 1.47 -5.52
N ILE A 86 -10.81 0.53 -5.34
CA ILE A 86 -11.08 -0.77 -4.73
C ILE A 86 -11.54 -0.58 -3.28
N ALA A 87 -10.85 0.24 -2.49
CA ALA A 87 -11.20 0.50 -1.09
C ALA A 87 -12.66 0.95 -0.93
N ARG A 88 -13.14 1.85 -1.81
CA ARG A 88 -14.56 2.30 -1.80
C ARG A 88 -15.54 1.22 -2.24
N GLN A 89 -15.16 0.33 -3.15
CA GLN A 89 -16.04 -0.74 -3.61
C GLN A 89 -16.27 -1.81 -2.53
N ILE A 90 -15.26 -2.03 -1.68
CA ILE A 90 -15.31 -3.05 -0.62
C ILE A 90 -15.62 -2.47 0.76
N GLU A 91 -15.82 -1.15 0.83
CA GLU A 91 -16.20 -0.46 2.07
C GLU A 91 -17.49 -1.07 2.64
N ASP A 92 -17.50 -1.30 3.95
CA ASP A 92 -18.61 -1.89 4.71
C ASP A 92 -19.04 -3.31 4.31
N LEU A 93 -18.29 -3.99 3.44
CA LEU A 93 -18.52 -5.41 3.19
C LEU A 93 -18.10 -6.24 4.43
N PRO A 94 -18.90 -7.24 4.82
CA PRO A 94 -18.51 -8.12 5.91
C PRO A 94 -17.31 -8.99 5.48
N ASP A 95 -16.52 -9.40 6.47
CA ASP A 95 -15.44 -10.37 6.25
C ASP A 95 -15.96 -11.63 5.56
N GLY A 96 -15.24 -12.09 4.54
CA GLY A 96 -15.63 -13.24 3.73
C GLY A 96 -16.65 -12.94 2.62
N ALA A 97 -17.08 -11.70 2.44
CA ALA A 97 -17.89 -11.31 1.30
C ALA A 97 -17.17 -11.60 -0.03
N GLN A 98 -17.92 -12.11 -1.02
CA GLN A 98 -17.40 -12.28 -2.37
C GLN A 98 -17.50 -10.98 -3.15
N VAL A 99 -16.39 -10.55 -3.75
CA VAL A 99 -16.33 -9.36 -4.59
C VAL A 99 -16.01 -9.74 -6.03
N VAL A 100 -16.62 -9.04 -6.99
CA VAL A 100 -16.31 -9.18 -8.41
C VAL A 100 -15.74 -7.85 -8.89
N LEU A 101 -14.44 -7.84 -9.17
CA LEU A 101 -13.78 -6.70 -9.83
C LEU A 101 -14.17 -6.68 -11.31
N LYS A 102 -14.89 -5.65 -11.73
CA LYS A 102 -15.20 -5.40 -13.14
C LYS A 102 -14.25 -4.34 -13.68
N VAL A 103 -13.45 -4.72 -14.67
CA VAL A 103 -12.67 -3.76 -15.47
C VAL A 103 -13.61 -3.21 -16.53
N VAL A 104 -13.85 -1.89 -16.51
CA VAL A 104 -14.68 -1.18 -17.48
C VAL A 104 -13.81 -0.12 -18.13
N ASP A 105 -13.51 -0.31 -19.41
CA ASP A 105 -12.77 0.65 -20.26
C ASP A 105 -13.67 1.79 -20.74
#